data_AF-A0A9D7TS17-F1
#
_entry.id   AF-A0A9D7TS17-F1
#
_cell.length_a   1.000
_cell.length_b   1.000
_cell.length_c   1.000
_cell.angle_alpha   90.00
_cell.angle_beta   90.00
_cell.angle_gamma   90.00
#
_symmetry.space_group_name_H-M   'P 1'
#
loop_
_entity.id
_entity.type
_entity.pdbx_description
1 polymer ?
#
loop_
_entity_poly.entity_id
_entity_poly.type
_entity_poly.pdbx_seq_one_letter_code
_entity_poly.pdbx_strand_id
1 'polypeptide(L)'
;MPNSLIRRLIILGGLSIILIIFVQSYWLMKTWDIKDKEFDQTVNIVLRNVAERMSKFNKTVLPKSNLVQRRSSNYYAVNINSGIDAGLLEQYLLQEMSKQSLNIDFEYAVYDCSTDELVYGNYCPADFKDESKIKKNKNLPKFNNLTYYFVVRYPQRESFLLANRNMSLTLTLLSALAIIFSV
;
A
#
# COMPACT_ATOMS: atom_id res chain seq x y z
N MET A 1 -34.86 39.96 -28.56
CA MET A 1 -33.70 40.01 -27.64
C MET A 1 -33.60 38.68 -26.88
N PRO A 2 -32.71 37.75 -27.28
CA PRO A 2 -32.65 36.39 -26.73
C PRO A 2 -31.73 36.25 -25.50
N ASN A 3 -31.33 37.35 -24.85
CA ASN A 3 -30.32 37.35 -23.78
C ASN A 3 -30.73 36.51 -22.55
N SER A 4 -32.03 36.35 -22.30
CA SER A 4 -32.54 35.49 -21.22
C SER A 4 -32.41 33.99 -21.53
N LEU A 5 -32.53 33.59 -22.81
CA LEU A 5 -32.33 32.21 -23.25
C LEU A 5 -30.86 31.81 -23.11
N ILE A 6 -29.95 32.66 -23.58
CA ILE A 6 -28.50 32.42 -23.49
C ILE A 6 -28.05 32.33 -22.02
N ARG A 7 -28.51 33.24 -21.15
CA ARG A 7 -28.21 33.21 -19.72
C ARG A 7 -28.72 31.93 -19.04
N ARG A 8 -29.92 31.46 -19.38
CA ARG A 8 -30.49 30.23 -18.83
C ARG A 8 -29.69 28.99 -19.27
N LEU A 9 -29.19 29.01 -20.50
CA LEU A 9 -28.35 27.95 -21.07
C LEU A 9 -26.99 27.86 -20.36
N ILE A 10 -26.35 28.99 -20.08
CA ILE A 10 -25.09 29.07 -19.32
C ILE A 10 -25.28 28.52 -17.90
N ILE A 11 -26.35 28.92 -17.20
CA ILE A 11 -26.64 28.46 -15.84
C ILE A 11 -26.91 26.95 -15.81
N LEU A 12 -27.69 26.43 -16.76
CA LEU A 12 -27.97 24.99 -16.86
C LEU A 12 -26.69 24.20 -17.17
N GLY A 13 -25.85 24.69 -18.08
CA GLY A 13 -24.56 24.07 -18.41
C GLY A 13 -23.61 24.01 -17.21
N GLY A 14 -23.46 25.11 -16.48
CA GLY A 14 -22.65 25.15 -15.26
C GLY A 14 -23.17 24.19 -14.19
N LEU A 15 -24.50 24.13 -13.99
CA LEU A 15 -25.12 23.19 -13.05
C LEU A 15 -24.86 21.72 -13.44
N SER A 16 -24.92 21.39 -14.73
CA SER A 16 -24.61 20.05 -15.23
C SER A 16 -23.14 19.66 -14.96
N ILE A 17 -22.20 20.57 -15.19
CA ILE A 17 -20.77 20.29 -14.93
C ILE A 17 -20.52 20.05 -13.44
N ILE A 18 -21.14 20.84 -12.55
CA ILE A 18 -21.05 20.64 -11.09
C ILE A 18 -21.54 19.24 -10.70
N LEU A 19 -22.69 18.81 -11.24
CA LEU A 19 -23.25 17.49 -10.94
C LEU A 19 -22.32 16.36 -11.43
N ILE A 20 -21.71 16.54 -12.60
CA ILE A 20 -20.74 15.59 -13.17
C ILE A 20 -19.50 15.48 -12.28
N ILE A 21 -18.93 16.61 -11.84
CA ILE A 21 -17.75 16.64 -10.95
C ILE A 21 -18.07 15.95 -9.62
N PHE A 22 -19.26 16.16 -9.08
CA PHE A 22 -19.70 15.49 -7.85
C PHE A 22 -19.68 13.97 -8.00
N VAL A 23 -20.29 13.44 -9.07
CA VAL A 23 -20.32 12.00 -9.35
C VAL A 23 -18.91 11.45 -9.57
N GLN A 24 -18.07 12.13 -10.37
CA GLN A 24 -16.69 11.71 -10.61
C GLN A 24 -15.86 11.65 -9.32
N SER A 25 -16.01 12.64 -8.44
CA SER A 25 -15.30 12.71 -7.16
C SER A 25 -15.69 11.54 -6.25
N TYR A 26 -16.99 11.21 -6.20
CA TYR A 26 -17.49 10.05 -5.46
C TYR A 26 -16.90 8.73 -5.98
N TRP A 27 -16.92 8.51 -7.31
CA TRP A 27 -16.32 7.32 -7.90
C TRP A 27 -14.82 7.23 -7.65
N LEU A 28 -14.10 8.36 -7.74
CA LEU A 28 -12.67 8.40 -7.47
C LEU A 28 -12.33 7.93 -6.05
N MET A 29 -13.05 8.46 -5.04
CA MET A 29 -12.92 8.04 -3.65
C MET A 29 -13.27 6.56 -3.48
N LYS A 30 -14.37 6.11 -4.09
CA LYS A 30 -14.82 4.72 -3.99
C LYS A 30 -13.79 3.75 -4.59
N THR A 31 -13.24 4.06 -5.76
CA THR A 31 -12.20 3.24 -6.40
C THR A 31 -10.91 3.26 -5.59
N TRP A 32 -10.62 4.35 -4.85
CA TRP A 32 -9.45 4.40 -3.96
C TRP A 32 -9.61 3.48 -2.75
N ASP A 33 -10.78 3.51 -2.09
CA ASP A 33 -11.13 2.60 -1.00
C ASP A 33 -11.09 1.12 -1.43
N ILE A 34 -11.64 0.79 -2.61
CA ILE A 34 -11.61 -0.59 -3.14
C ILE A 34 -10.17 -1.05 -3.37
N LYS A 35 -9.34 -0.22 -4.01
CA LYS A 35 -7.94 -0.56 -4.29
C LYS A 35 -7.11 -0.69 -3.03
N ASP A 36 -7.37 0.13 -2.01
CA ASP A 36 -6.73 -0.02 -0.70
C ASP A 36 -7.07 -1.36 -0.05
N LYS A 37 -8.34 -1.76 -0.09
CA LYS A 37 -8.79 -3.04 0.46
C LYS A 37 -8.20 -4.23 -0.28
N GLU A 38 -8.17 -4.19 -1.61
CA GLU A 38 -7.52 -5.22 -2.42
C GLU A 38 -6.04 -5.34 -2.06
N PHE A 39 -5.33 -4.23 -2.00
CA PHE A 39 -3.91 -4.20 -1.61
C PHE A 39 -3.70 -4.78 -0.21
N ASP A 40 -4.51 -4.35 0.76
CA ASP A 40 -4.43 -4.84 2.14
C ASP A 40 -4.66 -6.35 2.23
N GLN A 41 -5.64 -6.87 1.49
CA GLN A 41 -5.91 -8.31 1.42
C GLN A 41 -4.73 -9.07 0.81
N THR A 42 -4.19 -8.59 -0.30
CA THR A 42 -3.01 -9.20 -0.94
C THR A 42 -1.81 -9.21 0.00
N VAL A 43 -1.50 -8.09 0.66
CA VAL A 43 -0.42 -8.01 1.65
C VAL A 43 -0.65 -8.97 2.80
N ASN A 44 -1.87 -9.04 3.35
CA ASN A 44 -2.20 -9.98 4.42
C ASN A 44 -1.96 -11.44 4.00
N ILE A 45 -2.32 -11.81 2.76
CA ILE A 45 -2.05 -13.16 2.22
C ILE A 45 -0.55 -13.42 2.12
N VAL A 46 0.21 -12.49 1.51
CA VAL A 46 1.67 -12.59 1.39
C VAL A 46 2.31 -12.78 2.77
N LEU A 47 2.02 -11.90 3.71
CA LEU A 47 2.65 -11.88 5.03
C LEU A 47 2.25 -13.11 5.87
N ARG A 48 1.02 -13.60 5.73
CA ARG A 48 0.59 -14.84 6.37
C ARG A 48 1.33 -16.05 5.79
N ASN A 49 1.49 -16.13 4.47
CA ASN A 49 2.25 -17.22 3.85
C ASN A 49 3.71 -17.20 4.28
N VAL A 50 4.33 -16.03 4.38
CA VAL A 50 5.69 -15.87 4.91
C VAL A 50 5.77 -16.40 6.35
N ALA A 51 4.83 -16.00 7.21
CA ALA A 51 4.78 -16.50 8.59
C ALA A 51 4.61 -18.02 8.66
N GLU A 52 3.75 -18.61 7.82
CA GLU A 52 3.56 -20.06 7.76
C GLU A 52 4.83 -20.80 7.32
N ARG A 53 5.56 -20.26 6.35
CA ARG A 53 6.84 -20.83 5.90
C ARG A 53 7.90 -20.75 7.00
N MET A 54 7.97 -19.62 7.71
CA MET A 54 8.87 -19.44 8.85
C MET A 54 8.54 -20.41 9.99
N SER A 55 7.27 -20.57 10.33
CA SER A 55 6.81 -21.50 11.39
C SER A 55 7.11 -22.95 11.04
N LYS A 56 6.94 -23.37 9.77
CA LYS A 56 7.32 -24.72 9.31
C LYS A 56 8.82 -24.96 9.42
N PHE A 57 9.65 -23.97 9.07
CA PHE A 57 11.10 -24.07 9.17
C PHE A 57 11.55 -24.13 10.65
N ASN A 58 11.01 -23.26 11.50
CA ASN A 58 11.35 -23.18 12.93
C ASN A 58 10.67 -24.25 13.80
N LYS A 59 9.75 -25.05 13.24
CA LYS A 59 8.92 -26.04 13.96
C LYS A 59 8.14 -25.42 15.13
N THR A 60 7.63 -24.21 14.94
CA THR A 60 6.86 -23.46 15.94
C THR A 60 5.40 -23.35 15.56
N VAL A 61 4.55 -22.98 16.52
CA VAL A 61 3.12 -22.76 16.28
C VAL A 61 2.85 -21.25 16.18
N LEU A 62 2.21 -20.84 15.08
CA LEU A 62 1.81 -19.45 14.88
C LEU A 62 0.69 -19.05 15.86
N PRO A 63 0.63 -17.77 16.25
CA PRO A 63 -0.48 -17.26 17.05
C PRO A 63 -1.81 -17.38 16.28
N LYS A 64 -2.86 -17.79 16.99
CA LYS A 64 -4.22 -17.97 16.41
C LYS A 64 -4.89 -16.65 16.00
N SER A 65 -4.45 -15.54 16.57
CA SER A 65 -4.98 -14.20 16.31
C SER A 65 -3.84 -13.19 16.19
N ASN A 66 -4.13 -12.04 15.56
CA ASN A 66 -3.19 -10.92 15.44
C ASN A 66 -1.84 -11.28 14.78
N LEU A 67 -1.86 -12.29 13.90
CA LEU A 67 -0.70 -12.77 13.14
C LEU A 67 -0.12 -11.65 12.27
N VAL A 68 -0.98 -10.99 11.49
CA VAL A 68 -0.66 -9.82 10.67
C VAL A 68 -1.48 -8.65 11.20
N GLN A 69 -0.82 -7.54 11.50
CA GLN A 69 -1.44 -6.33 12.02
C GLN A 69 -1.04 -5.14 11.15
N ARG A 70 -2.03 -4.54 10.49
CA ARG A 70 -1.87 -3.25 9.80
C ARG A 70 -1.81 -2.14 10.84
N ARG A 71 -0.70 -1.40 10.91
CA ARG A 71 -0.53 -0.25 11.83
C ARG A 71 -0.83 1.08 11.16
N SER A 72 -0.56 1.18 9.86
CA SER A 72 -0.89 2.34 9.04
C SER A 72 -1.20 1.88 7.61
N SER A 73 -1.54 2.83 6.73
CA SER A 73 -1.88 2.51 5.35
C SER A 73 -0.79 1.72 4.61
N ASN A 74 0.47 1.90 4.98
CA ASN A 74 1.64 1.31 4.34
C ASN A 74 2.56 0.52 5.28
N TYR A 75 2.11 0.20 6.50
CA TYR A 75 2.96 -0.41 7.52
C TYR A 75 2.28 -1.60 8.20
N TYR A 76 2.97 -2.74 8.19
CA TYR A 76 2.48 -4.02 8.67
C TYR A 76 3.46 -4.63 9.66
N ALA A 77 2.94 -5.26 10.70
CA ALA A 77 3.71 -6.03 11.68
C ALA A 77 3.21 -7.48 11.71
N VAL A 78 4.13 -8.43 11.78
CA VAL A 78 3.82 -9.86 11.73
C VAL A 78 4.46 -10.59 12.91
N ASN A 79 3.65 -11.26 13.72
CA ASN A 79 4.10 -11.99 14.90
C ASN A 79 4.31 -13.48 14.58
N ILE A 80 5.55 -13.96 14.64
CA ILE A 80 5.87 -15.36 14.30
C ILE A 80 6.27 -16.22 15.50
N ASN A 81 6.19 -15.67 16.72
CA ASN A 81 6.43 -16.36 17.99
C ASN A 81 7.71 -17.25 18.00
N SER A 82 8.73 -16.86 17.25
CA SER A 82 9.96 -17.62 17.05
C SER A 82 11.08 -16.72 16.54
N GLY A 83 12.34 -17.15 16.71
CA GLY A 83 13.50 -16.44 16.19
C GLY A 83 13.45 -16.22 14.67
N ILE A 84 13.98 -15.10 14.21
CA ILE A 84 13.89 -14.67 12.83
C ILE A 84 15.29 -14.64 12.20
N ASP A 85 15.53 -15.53 11.24
CA ASP A 85 16.68 -15.41 10.33
C ASP A 85 16.34 -14.36 9.26
N ALA A 86 17.13 -13.28 9.20
CA ALA A 86 16.86 -12.15 8.34
C ALA A 86 17.05 -12.45 6.84
N GLY A 87 17.95 -13.37 6.49
CA GLY A 87 18.19 -13.78 5.10
C GLY A 87 17.07 -14.68 4.60
N LEU A 88 16.65 -15.63 5.43
CA LEU A 88 15.51 -16.50 5.12
C LEU A 88 14.20 -15.71 5.00
N LEU A 89 13.99 -14.73 5.88
CA LEU A 89 12.83 -13.83 5.83
C LEU A 89 12.80 -13.05 4.50
N GLU A 90 13.93 -12.48 4.07
CA GLU A 90 14.02 -11.77 2.79
C GLU A 90 13.59 -12.67 1.63
N GLN A 91 14.20 -13.85 1.54
CA GLN A 91 13.92 -14.80 0.46
C GLN A 91 12.43 -15.17 0.41
N TYR A 92 11.79 -15.37 1.57
CA TYR A 92 10.38 -15.69 1.63
C TYR A 92 9.49 -14.50 1.25
N LEU A 93 9.81 -13.28 1.71
CA LEU A 93 9.10 -12.07 1.31
C LEU A 93 9.13 -11.89 -0.20
N LEU A 94 10.30 -12.03 -0.83
CA LEU A 94 10.45 -11.92 -2.28
C LEU A 94 9.63 -12.94 -3.03
N GLN A 95 9.75 -14.21 -2.66
CA GLN A 95 9.02 -15.28 -3.32
C GLN A 95 7.50 -15.12 -3.18
N GLU A 96 7.00 -14.80 -1.98
CA GLU A 96 5.57 -14.67 -1.76
C GLU A 96 4.99 -13.39 -2.40
N MET A 97 5.73 -12.27 -2.42
CA MET A 97 5.31 -11.07 -3.14
C MET A 97 5.25 -11.30 -4.66
N SER A 98 6.28 -11.93 -5.24
CA SER A 98 6.27 -12.27 -6.68
C SER A 98 5.13 -13.23 -7.04
N LYS A 99 4.85 -14.23 -6.21
CA LYS A 99 3.72 -15.17 -6.42
C LYS A 99 2.36 -14.45 -6.48
N GLN A 100 2.19 -13.40 -5.68
CA GLN A 100 0.95 -12.62 -5.64
C GLN A 100 0.96 -11.43 -6.62
N SER A 101 1.95 -11.35 -7.52
CA SER A 101 2.14 -10.22 -8.45
C SER A 101 2.18 -8.86 -7.75
N LEU A 102 2.60 -8.83 -6.49
CA LEU A 102 2.74 -7.61 -5.69
C LEU A 102 4.11 -6.98 -6.01
N ASN A 103 4.24 -6.42 -7.21
CA ASN A 103 5.48 -5.86 -7.73
C ASN A 103 5.64 -4.40 -7.29
N ILE A 104 5.97 -4.21 -6.01
CA ILE A 104 6.13 -2.91 -5.37
C ILE A 104 7.36 -2.95 -4.47
N ASP A 105 8.10 -1.84 -4.44
CA ASP A 105 9.22 -1.66 -3.54
C ASP A 105 8.75 -1.79 -2.09
N PHE A 106 9.50 -2.53 -1.28
CA PHE A 106 9.21 -2.72 0.13
C PHE A 106 10.46 -2.66 0.98
N GLU A 107 10.28 -2.30 2.24
CA GLU A 107 11.29 -2.37 3.28
C GLU A 107 10.83 -3.37 4.33
N TYR A 108 11.76 -4.12 4.90
CA TYR A 108 11.46 -4.97 6.04
C TYR A 108 12.47 -4.77 7.15
N ALA A 109 12.06 -5.02 8.39
CA ALA A 109 12.95 -5.03 9.53
C ALA A 109 12.59 -6.11 10.56
N VAL A 110 13.60 -6.59 11.27
CA VAL A 110 13.52 -7.65 12.27
C VAL A 110 13.81 -7.06 13.64
N TYR A 111 12.95 -7.36 14.60
CA TYR A 111 13.11 -6.96 15.99
C TYR A 111 13.50 -8.17 16.86
N ASP A 112 14.57 -8.05 17.63
CA ASP A 112 14.93 -9.05 18.64
C ASP A 112 14.60 -8.53 20.04
N CYS A 113 13.69 -9.22 20.73
CA CYS A 113 13.31 -8.87 22.10
C CYS A 113 14.34 -9.25 23.16
N SER A 114 15.33 -10.08 22.84
CA SER A 114 16.39 -10.47 23.78
C SER A 114 17.36 -9.31 24.03
N THR A 115 17.58 -8.48 23.01
CA THR A 115 18.48 -7.33 23.02
C THR A 115 17.74 -6.00 23.01
N ASP A 116 16.42 -6.02 22.79
CA ASP A 116 15.58 -4.84 22.57
C ASP A 116 16.10 -3.97 21.42
N GLU A 117 16.61 -4.58 20.35
CA GLU A 117 17.23 -3.85 19.23
C GLU A 117 16.65 -4.26 17.88
N LEU A 118 16.68 -3.29 16.95
CA LEU A 118 16.50 -3.56 15.52
C LEU A 118 17.77 -4.22 15.02
N VAL A 119 17.70 -5.54 14.88
CA VAL A 119 18.88 -6.33 14.51
C VAL A 119 19.15 -6.25 13.00
N TYR A 120 18.09 -6.09 12.20
CA TYR A 120 18.23 -6.09 10.75
C TYR A 120 17.13 -5.29 10.06
N GLY A 121 17.46 -4.65 8.95
CA GLY A 121 16.48 -4.08 8.02
C GLY A 121 17.08 -3.84 6.65
N ASN A 122 16.27 -4.05 5.60
CA ASN A 122 16.70 -3.88 4.22
C ASN A 122 15.58 -3.31 3.34
N TYR A 123 15.99 -2.73 2.21
CA TYR A 123 15.12 -2.22 1.14
C TYR A 123 15.21 -3.17 -0.06
N CYS A 124 14.05 -3.59 -0.56
CA CYS A 124 13.92 -4.48 -1.71
C CYS A 124 13.15 -3.75 -2.82
N PRO A 125 13.82 -3.39 -3.94
CA PRO A 125 13.13 -2.84 -5.10
C PRO A 125 12.31 -3.92 -5.81
N ALA A 126 11.21 -3.54 -6.44
CA ALA A 126 10.31 -4.41 -7.19
C ALA A 126 11.01 -5.05 -8.41
N ASP A 127 11.82 -4.27 -9.14
CA ASP A 127 12.59 -4.78 -10.27
C ASP A 127 13.93 -5.35 -9.75
N PHE A 128 13.94 -6.67 -9.50
CA PHE A 128 15.11 -7.48 -9.08
C PHE A 128 16.18 -7.60 -10.18
N LYS A 129 16.50 -6.50 -10.88
CA LYS A 129 17.49 -6.51 -11.96
C LYS A 129 18.92 -6.28 -11.50
N ASP A 130 19.15 -5.97 -10.23
CA ASP A 130 20.50 -5.73 -9.75
C ASP A 130 20.62 -6.00 -8.25
N GLU A 131 21.20 -7.14 -7.90
CA GLU A 131 21.63 -7.49 -6.52
C GLU A 131 22.71 -6.51 -6.00
N SER A 132 23.21 -5.60 -6.84
CA SER A 132 24.37 -4.74 -6.59
C SER A 132 24.09 -3.41 -5.87
N LYS A 133 22.83 -3.09 -5.53
CA LYS A 133 22.46 -1.80 -4.89
C LYS A 133 21.76 -1.95 -3.54
N ILE A 134 22.35 -2.72 -2.64
CA ILE A 134 21.88 -2.86 -1.26
C ILE A 134 22.47 -1.73 -0.40
N LYS A 135 21.66 -0.75 0.00
CA LYS A 135 22.03 0.22 1.04
C LYS A 135 21.20 -0.01 2.31
N LYS A 136 21.87 -0.50 3.36
CA LYS A 136 21.33 -0.65 4.72
C LYS A 136 20.81 0.69 5.24
N ASN A 137 19.52 0.76 5.61
CA ASN A 137 18.97 1.89 6.33
C ASN A 137 18.84 1.54 7.82
N LYS A 138 19.52 2.30 8.68
CA LYS A 138 19.79 1.92 10.09
C LYS A 138 18.69 2.29 11.08
N ASN A 139 17.67 3.08 10.71
CA ASN A 139 16.72 3.64 11.68
C ASN A 139 15.26 3.39 11.27
N LEU A 140 14.64 2.38 11.89
CA LEU A 140 13.17 2.18 11.88
C LEU A 140 12.60 2.33 13.32
N PRO A 141 11.31 2.65 13.48
CA PRO A 141 10.67 2.80 14.81
C PRO A 141 10.34 1.45 15.49
N LYS A 142 10.34 1.44 16.83
CA LYS A 142 10.03 0.28 17.70
C LYS A 142 8.54 0.16 18.04
N PHE A 143 8.05 -1.05 18.37
CA PHE A 143 6.68 -1.30 18.88
C PHE A 143 6.66 -2.10 20.19
N ASN A 144 6.02 -1.55 21.21
CA ASN A 144 6.11 -2.02 22.60
C ASN A 144 5.25 -3.25 22.95
N ASN A 145 4.65 -3.98 21.98
CA ASN A 145 3.62 -5.00 22.23
C ASN A 145 3.83 -6.33 21.47
N LEU A 146 5.04 -6.63 21.00
CA LEU A 146 5.32 -7.82 20.21
C LEU A 146 6.67 -8.44 20.62
N THR A 147 6.71 -9.75 20.87
CA THR A 147 7.89 -10.47 21.41
C THR A 147 8.81 -11.04 20.33
N TYR A 148 8.26 -11.49 19.19
CA TYR A 148 9.05 -11.93 18.04
C TYR A 148 8.30 -11.54 16.78
N TYR A 149 8.73 -10.45 16.15
CA TYR A 149 8.02 -9.91 15.01
C TYR A 149 8.96 -9.29 13.99
N PHE A 150 8.49 -9.30 12.75
CA PHE A 150 9.07 -8.49 11.70
C PHE A 150 8.04 -7.47 11.22
N VAL A 151 8.54 -6.40 10.63
CA VAL A 151 7.73 -5.32 10.08
C VAL A 151 8.01 -5.17 8.59
N VAL A 152 7.00 -4.77 7.83
CA VAL A 152 7.10 -4.51 6.40
C VAL A 152 6.45 -3.17 6.08
N ARG A 153 7.16 -2.32 5.34
CA ARG A 153 6.72 -0.99 4.91
C ARG A 153 6.71 -0.89 3.40
N TYR A 154 5.66 -0.32 2.83
CA TYR A 154 5.49 -0.12 1.39
C TYR A 154 5.56 1.38 1.05
N PRO A 155 6.76 1.96 0.82
CA PRO A 155 6.93 3.40 0.65
C PRO A 155 6.17 3.96 -0.55
N GLN A 156 6.04 3.20 -1.63
CA GLN A 156 5.41 3.62 -2.88
C GLN A 156 3.96 3.14 -3.02
N ARG A 157 3.25 2.81 -1.91
CA ARG A 157 1.87 2.32 -1.96
C ARG A 157 0.95 3.28 -2.72
N GLU A 158 0.99 4.57 -2.41
CA GLU A 158 0.09 5.54 -3.05
C GLU A 158 0.27 5.59 -4.57
N SER A 159 1.51 5.71 -5.04
CA SER A 159 1.83 5.66 -6.47
C SER A 159 1.42 4.34 -7.10
N PHE A 160 1.55 3.22 -6.38
CA PHE A 160 1.13 1.90 -6.86
C PHE A 160 -0.40 1.79 -7.00
N LEU A 161 -1.19 2.34 -6.07
CA LEU A 161 -2.65 2.35 -6.14
C LEU A 161 -3.22 3.35 -7.17
N LEU A 162 -2.42 4.37 -7.50
CA LEU A 162 -2.73 5.37 -8.52
C LEU A 162 -2.22 4.97 -9.91
N ALA A 163 -1.26 4.03 -9.98
CA ALA A 163 -0.78 3.46 -11.22
C ALA A 163 -1.96 2.88 -11.99
N ASN A 164 -2.03 3.21 -13.29
CA ASN A 164 -3.10 2.83 -14.20
C ASN A 164 -4.45 3.55 -14.01
N ARG A 165 -4.54 4.61 -13.18
CA ARG A 165 -5.78 5.37 -12.96
C ARG A 165 -5.92 6.66 -13.79
N ASN A 166 -5.35 6.67 -14.99
CA ASN A 166 -5.28 7.86 -15.85
C ASN A 166 -6.67 8.36 -16.30
N MET A 167 -7.64 7.46 -16.53
CA MET A 167 -8.91 7.86 -17.15
C MET A 167 -9.85 8.65 -16.24
N SER A 168 -9.84 8.41 -14.92
CA SER A 168 -10.66 9.20 -13.99
C SER A 168 -10.02 10.55 -13.69
N LEU A 169 -8.68 10.61 -13.60
CA LEU A 169 -7.95 11.85 -13.33
C LEU A 169 -8.03 12.85 -14.49
N THR A 170 -7.91 12.36 -15.74
CA THR A 170 -8.05 13.21 -16.94
C THR A 170 -9.46 13.78 -17.05
N LEU A 171 -10.49 13.00 -16.72
CA LEU A 171 -11.88 13.43 -16.80
C LEU A 171 -12.22 14.50 -15.74
N THR A 172 -11.69 14.35 -14.52
CA THR A 172 -11.81 15.37 -13.47
C THR A 172 -11.09 16.66 -13.84
N LEU A 173 -9.87 16.57 -14.40
CA LEU A 173 -9.12 17.73 -14.89
C LEU A 173 -9.87 18.48 -16.01
N LEU A 174 -10.41 17.74 -16.99
CA LEU A 174 -11.17 18.32 -18.09
C LEU A 174 -12.43 19.04 -17.60
N SER A 175 -13.13 18.44 -16.65
CA SER A 175 -14.36 19.00 -16.08
C SER A 175 -14.07 20.26 -15.25
N ALA A 176 -12.96 20.29 -14.52
CA ALA A 176 -12.50 21.49 -13.80
C ALA A 176 -12.15 22.64 -14.76
N LEU A 177 -11.46 22.34 -15.87
CA LEU A 177 -11.17 23.32 -16.92
C LEU A 177 -12.45 23.85 -17.58
N ALA A 178 -13.45 22.99 -17.78
CA ALA A 178 -14.74 23.41 -18.34
C ALA A 178 -15.47 24.42 -17.43
N ILE A 179 -15.40 24.27 -16.10
CA ILE A 179 -15.93 25.29 -15.17
C ILE A 179 -15.19 26.61 -15.32
N ILE A 180 -13.86 26.57 -15.34
CA ILE A 180 -13.04 27.79 -15.45
C ILE A 180 -13.36 28.57 -16.74
N PHE A 181 -13.67 27.88 -17.83
CA PHE A 181 -14.04 28.53 -19.10
C PHE A 181 -15.51 28.99 -19.17
N SER A 182 -16.39 28.42 -18.34
CA SER A 182 -17.83 28.73 -18.34
C SER A 182 -18.25 29.77 -17.31
N VAL A 183 -17.34 30.17 -16.41
CA VAL A 183 -17.45 31.31 -15.49
C VAL A 183 -16.79 32.53 -16.12
#